data_AF-A0A838VNB2-F1
#
_entry.id   AF-A0A838VNB2-F1
#
_cell.length_a   1.000
_cell.length_b   1.000
_cell.length_c   1.000
_cell.angle_alpha   90.00
_cell.angle_beta   90.00
_cell.angle_gamma   90.00
#
_symmetry.space_group_name_H-M   'P 1'
#
loop_
_entity.id
_entity.type
_entity.pdbx_description
1 polymer ?
#
loop_
_entity_poly.entity_id
_entity_poly.type
_entity_poly.pdbx_seq_one_letter_code
_entity_poly.pdbx_strand_id
1 'polypeptide(L)'
;MTRVIIVRHGQSSYNAERRIQGRIDLSKLTEKGRSDAKKVGAALSSIAFKAIYASPLQRANETAQIIQSELVKSNPSPSVQTAEKLMEIDLPLWEKMLVSE
;
A
#
# COMPACT_ATOMS: atom_id res chain seq x y z
N MET A 1 -2.99 2.30 -25.61
CA MET A 1 -3.43 1.29 -24.62
C MET A 1 -2.77 1.59 -23.29
N THR A 2 -3.50 1.54 -22.17
CA THR A 2 -2.97 1.82 -20.83
C THR A 2 -2.91 0.53 -20.02
N ARG A 3 -1.75 0.19 -19.47
CA ARG A 3 -1.59 -0.93 -18.54
C ARG A 3 -1.64 -0.41 -17.11
N VAL A 4 -2.44 -1.05 -16.26
CA VAL A 4 -2.55 -0.74 -14.84
C VAL A 4 -2.05 -1.93 -14.03
N ILE A 5 -1.21 -1.68 -13.03
CA ILE A 5 -0.72 -2.68 -12.08
C ILE A 5 -1.31 -2.31 -10.72
N ILE A 6 -2.05 -3.24 -10.11
CA ILE A 6 -2.71 -3.03 -8.83
C ILE A 6 -1.95 -3.82 -7.77
N VAL A 7 -1.58 -3.14 -6.68
CA VAL A 7 -0.84 -3.72 -5.56
C VAL A 7 -1.62 -3.44 -4.28
N ARG A 8 -1.96 -4.49 -3.53
CA ARG A 8 -2.48 -4.34 -2.16
C ARG A 8 -1.33 -3.89 -1.26
N HIS A 9 -1.63 -3.01 -0.29
CA HIS A 9 -0.64 -2.60 0.70
C HIS A 9 0.01 -3.79 1.42
N GLY A 10 1.24 -3.61 1.89
CA GLY A 10 1.95 -4.61 2.70
C GLY A 10 1.18 -4.93 4.00
N GLN A 11 1.54 -6.04 4.65
CA GLN A 11 0.92 -6.41 5.92
C GLN A 11 1.02 -5.26 6.95
N SER A 12 -0.11 -4.90 7.55
CA SER A 12 -0.20 -3.93 8.64
C SER A 12 -0.37 -4.59 10.01
N SER A 13 -0.20 -3.82 11.10
CA SER A 13 -0.43 -4.29 12.47
C SER A 13 -1.81 -4.92 12.65
N TYR A 14 -2.86 -4.29 12.12
CA TYR A 14 -4.22 -4.86 12.19
C TYR A 14 -4.37 -6.13 11.34
N ASN A 15 -3.67 -6.27 10.22
CA ASN A 15 -3.69 -7.55 9.51
C ASN A 15 -3.03 -8.67 10.32
N ALA A 16 -1.92 -8.36 11.00
CA ALA A 16 -1.22 -9.31 11.87
C ALA A 16 -2.08 -9.69 13.10
N GLU A 17 -2.81 -8.73 13.67
CA GLU A 17 -3.75 -8.91 14.78
C GLU A 17 -5.11 -9.50 14.35
N ARG A 18 -5.34 -9.73 13.04
CA ARG A 18 -6.63 -10.12 12.48
C ARG A 18 -7.77 -9.17 12.87
N ARG A 19 -7.53 -7.86 12.85
CA ARG A 19 -8.55 -6.82 13.00
C ARG A 19 -9.12 -6.37 11.66
N ILE A 20 -10.41 -6.09 11.65
CA ILE A 20 -11.11 -5.47 10.52
C ILE A 20 -10.56 -4.04 10.33
N GLN A 21 -10.32 -3.69 9.07
CA GLN A 21 -9.64 -2.47 8.68
C GLN A 21 -10.42 -1.81 7.54
N GLY A 22 -10.79 -0.56 7.74
CA GLY A 22 -11.51 0.31 6.82
C GLY A 22 -10.72 1.61 6.62
N ARG A 23 -11.29 2.76 6.97
CA ARG A 23 -10.71 4.08 6.72
C ARG A 23 -9.97 4.70 7.91
N ILE A 24 -10.01 4.08 9.09
CA ILE A 24 -9.21 4.52 10.24
C ILE A 24 -7.73 4.26 9.96
N ASP A 25 -6.95 5.34 10.06
CA ASP A 25 -5.53 5.34 9.71
C ASP A 25 -4.60 5.16 10.92
N LEU A 26 -4.91 4.17 11.76
CA LEU A 26 -4.12 3.87 12.97
C LEU A 26 -3.13 2.72 12.80
N SER A 27 -3.34 1.86 11.81
CA SER A 27 -2.47 0.71 11.56
C SER A 27 -1.21 1.12 10.81
N LYS A 28 -0.06 0.60 11.23
CA LYS A 28 1.23 0.80 10.56
C LYS A 28 1.63 -0.46 9.79
N LEU A 29 2.48 -0.34 8.77
CA LEU A 29 3.10 -1.53 8.19
C LEU A 29 3.93 -2.28 9.24
N THR A 30 3.89 -3.61 9.21
CA THR A 30 4.82 -4.46 9.95
C THR A 30 6.16 -4.49 9.25
N GLU A 31 7.20 -4.99 9.90
CA GLU A 31 8.50 -5.18 9.23
C GLU A 31 8.37 -6.16 8.05
N LYS A 32 7.53 -7.20 8.21
CA LYS A 32 7.16 -8.08 7.10
C LYS A 32 6.51 -7.30 5.95
N GLY A 33 5.54 -6.42 6.26
CA GLY A 33 4.88 -5.59 5.24
C GLY A 33 5.85 -4.69 4.48
N ARG A 34 6.83 -4.08 5.16
CA ARG A 34 7.89 -3.29 4.52
C ARG A 34 8.80 -4.15 3.65
N SER A 35 9.20 -5.33 4.13
CA SER A 35 10.00 -6.29 3.37
C SER A 35 9.27 -6.76 2.10
N ASP A 36 7.97 -7.05 2.20
CA ASP A 36 7.15 -7.44 1.06
C ASP A 36 7.04 -6.29 0.03
N ALA A 37 6.84 -5.06 0.48
CA ALA A 37 6.82 -3.88 -0.39
C ALA A 37 8.14 -3.69 -1.15
N LYS A 38 9.29 -3.90 -0.48
CA LYS A 38 10.61 -3.87 -1.14
C LYS A 38 10.74 -4.93 -2.23
N LYS A 39 10.29 -6.16 -1.97
CA LYS A 39 10.31 -7.25 -2.97
C LYS A 39 9.45 -6.92 -4.19
N VAL A 40 8.27 -6.34 -3.97
CA VAL A 40 7.40 -5.87 -5.07
C VAL A 40 8.09 -4.79 -5.87
N GLY A 41 8.69 -3.79 -5.21
CA GLY A 41 9.44 -2.73 -5.88
C GLY A 41 10.60 -3.27 -6.73
N ALA A 42 11.40 -4.18 -6.18
CA ALA A 42 12.48 -4.84 -6.91
C ALA A 42 11.97 -5.62 -8.14
N ALA A 43 10.86 -6.35 -8.00
CA ALA A 43 10.25 -7.09 -9.11
C ALA A 43 9.69 -6.20 -10.22
N LEU A 44 9.31 -4.96 -9.90
CA LEU A 44 8.75 -3.99 -10.85
C LEU A 44 9.80 -3.01 -11.41
N SER A 45 11.05 -3.09 -10.96
CA SER A 45 12.14 -2.14 -11.27
C SER A 45 12.47 -1.98 -12.75
N SER A 46 12.20 -3.00 -13.57
CA SER A 46 12.41 -2.98 -15.02
C SER A 46 11.28 -2.30 -15.80
N ILE A 47 10.20 -1.88 -15.14
CA ILE A 47 9.04 -1.24 -15.77
C ILE A 47 9.10 0.27 -15.56
N ALA A 48 9.01 1.04 -16.64
CA ALA A 48 8.88 2.49 -16.58
C ALA A 48 7.42 2.88 -16.26
N PHE A 49 7.20 3.55 -15.14
CA PHE A 49 5.88 4.04 -14.72
C PHE A 49 5.71 5.52 -15.08
N LYS A 50 4.56 5.86 -15.69
CA LYS A 50 4.18 7.26 -15.95
C LYS A 50 3.47 7.91 -14.76
N ALA A 51 2.88 7.12 -13.88
CA ALA A 51 2.20 7.59 -12.68
C ALA A 51 2.16 6.50 -11.62
N ILE A 52 2.15 6.91 -10.35
CA ILE A 52 1.96 6.03 -9.18
C ILE A 52 0.89 6.68 -8.30
N TYR A 53 -0.14 5.90 -7.94
CA TYR A 53 -1.24 6.36 -7.10
C TYR A 53 -1.38 5.45 -5.87
N ALA A 54 -1.77 6.04 -4.75
CA ALA A 54 -2.11 5.32 -3.52
C ALA A 54 -3.30 5.99 -2.83
N SER A 55 -4.04 5.25 -1.99
CA SER A 55 -4.96 5.90 -1.05
C SER A 55 -4.17 6.78 -0.06
N PRO A 56 -4.78 7.83 0.52
CA PRO A 56 -4.13 8.63 1.56
C PRO A 56 -3.74 7.84 2.83
N LEU A 57 -4.37 6.68 3.07
CA LEU A 57 -4.12 5.83 4.25
C LEU A 57 -2.65 5.42 4.35
N GLN A 58 -2.04 5.61 5.52
CA GLN A 58 -0.62 5.39 5.83
C GLN A 58 -0.11 4.05 5.31
N ARG A 59 -0.83 2.95 5.56
CA ARG A 59 -0.42 1.61 5.13
C ARG A 59 -0.22 1.50 3.61
N ALA A 60 -1.09 2.12 2.82
CA ALA A 60 -1.02 2.10 1.36
C ALA A 60 0.01 3.11 0.84
N ASN A 61 0.03 4.31 1.42
CA ASN A 61 0.98 5.36 1.05
C ASN A 61 2.42 4.93 1.34
N GLU A 62 2.70 4.41 2.53
CA GLU A 62 4.00 3.86 2.92
C GLU A 62 4.43 2.71 1.99
N THR A 63 3.50 1.80 1.64
CA THR A 63 3.79 0.73 0.68
C THR A 63 4.21 1.30 -0.68
N ALA A 64 3.46 2.26 -1.20
CA ALA A 64 3.75 2.88 -2.50
C ALA A 64 5.07 3.66 -2.48
N GLN A 65 5.40 4.35 -1.39
CA GLN A 65 6.68 5.04 -1.21
C GLN A 65 7.86 4.06 -1.19
N ILE A 66 7.75 2.95 -0.48
CA ILE A 66 8.77 1.90 -0.47
C ILE A 66 8.97 1.35 -1.88
N ILE A 67 7.89 1.01 -2.58
CA ILE A 67 7.95 0.54 -3.98
C ILE A 67 8.65 1.59 -4.86
N GLN A 68 8.23 2.85 -4.78
CA GLN A 68 8.82 3.95 -5.56
C GLN A 68 10.32 4.09 -5.28
N SER A 69 10.76 3.94 -4.03
CA SER A 69 12.17 4.00 -3.65
C SER A 69 13.01 2.89 -4.32
N GLU A 70 12.43 1.72 -4.55
CA GLU A 70 13.09 0.62 -5.25
C GLU A 70 13.13 0.88 -6.76
N LEU A 71 12.07 1.46 -7.33
CA LEU A 71 12.03 1.83 -8.76
C LEU A 71 13.10 2.87 -9.11
N VAL A 72 13.27 3.90 -8.25
CA VAL A 72 14.27 4.97 -8.43
C VAL A 72 15.70 4.44 -8.52
N LYS A 73 16.01 3.28 -7.94
CA LYS A 73 17.33 2.66 -8.04
C LYS A 73 17.69 2.23 -9.46
N SER A 74 16.69 1.92 -10.27
CA SER A 74 16.89 1.42 -11.64
C SER A 74 16.56 2.48 -12.69
N ASN A 75 15.53 3.31 -12.49
CA ASN A 75 15.08 4.31 -13.45
C ASN A 75 14.41 5.49 -12.74
N PRO A 76 14.36 6.70 -13.35
CA PRO A 76 13.51 7.77 -12.85
C PRO A 76 12.06 7.31 -12.70
N SER A 77 11.49 7.54 -11.52
CA SER A 77 10.11 7.17 -11.19
C SER A 77 9.33 8.41 -10.73
N PRO A 78 8.05 8.56 -11.13
CA PRO A 78 7.22 9.66 -10.64
C PRO A 78 7.03 9.58 -9.12
N SER A 79 6.72 10.70 -8.50
CA SER A 79 6.29 10.74 -7.11
C SER A 79 4.94 10.05 -6.93
N VAL A 80 4.71 9.51 -5.74
CA VAL A 80 3.42 8.92 -5.35
C VAL A 80 2.39 10.03 -5.21
N GLN A 81 1.25 9.88 -5.89
CA GLN A 81 0.10 10.77 -5.77
C GLN A 81 -0.98 10.10 -4.90
N THR A 82 -1.54 10.84 -3.95
CA THR A 82 -2.67 10.35 -3.16
C THR A 82 -3.99 10.53 -3.92
N ALA A 83 -4.89 9.56 -3.81
CA ALA A 83 -6.22 9.62 -4.39
C ALA A 83 -7.26 9.07 -3.41
N GLU A 84 -8.15 9.93 -2.93
CA GLU A 84 -9.24 9.60 -1.99
C GLU A 84 -10.15 8.47 -2.52
N LYS A 85 -10.34 8.42 -3.84
CA LYS A 85 -11.17 7.39 -4.51
C LYS A 85 -10.58 5.97 -4.43
N LEU A 86 -9.34 5.82 -3.94
CA LEU A 86 -8.68 4.54 -3.72
C LEU A 86 -8.73 4.06 -2.26
N MET A 87 -9.39 4.80 -1.36
CA MET A 87 -9.56 4.36 0.01
C MET A 87 -10.33 3.05 0.10
N GLU A 88 -9.98 2.26 1.13
CA GLU A 88 -10.75 1.08 1.53
C GLU A 88 -12.22 1.43 1.76
N ILE A 89 -13.08 0.42 1.66
CA ILE A 89 -14.48 0.55 2.05
C ILE A 89 -14.59 1.09 3.48
N ASP A 90 -15.59 1.93 3.70
CA ASP A 90 -15.83 2.52 5.02
C ASP A 90 -16.58 1.52 5.89
N LEU A 91 -16.02 1.19 7.06
CA LEU A 91 -16.52 0.14 7.95
C LEU A 91 -16.66 0.65 9.39
N PRO A 92 -17.34 1.78 9.65
CA PRO A 92 -17.29 2.47 10.93
C PRO A 92 -17.79 1.63 12.11
N LEU A 93 -18.69 0.67 11.86
CA LEU A 93 -19.27 -0.21 12.88
C LEU A 93 -18.37 -1.41 13.24
N TRP A 94 -17.43 -1.77 12.37
CA TRP A 94 -16.63 -2.99 12.51
C TRP A 94 -15.14 -2.73 12.64
N GLU A 95 -14.69 -1.54 12.28
CA GLU A 95 -13.27 -1.24 12.27
C GLU A 95 -12.66 -1.37 13.67
N LYS A 96 -11.45 -1.96 13.74
CA LYS A 96 -10.74 -2.36 14.96
C LYS A 96 -11.27 -3.63 15.64
N MET A 97 -12.45 -4.14 15.30
CA MET A 97 -12.91 -5.42 15.85
C MET A 97 -12.02 -6.55 15.35
N LEU A 98 -11.79 -7.55 16.19
CA LEU A 98 -11.19 -8.79 15.73
C LEU A 98 -12.18 -9.46 14.76
N VAL A 99 -11.66 -10.01 13.66
CA VAL A 99 -12.43 -10.93 12.83
C VAL A 99 -12.73 -12.14 13.71
N SER A 100 -14.00 -12.30 14.12
CA SER A 100 -14.45 -13.53 14.77
C SER A 100 -14.35 -14.67 13.78
N GLU A 101 -13.78 -15.80 14.22
CA GLU A 101 -13.80 -17.06 13.47
C GLU A 101 -15.22 -17.61 13.34
#